data_AF-A0A140E017-F1
#
_entry.id   AF-A0A140E017-F1
#
_cell.length_a   1.000
_cell.length_b   1.000
_cell.length_c   1.000
_cell.angle_alpha   90.00
_cell.angle_beta   90.00
_cell.angle_gamma   90.00
#
_symmetry.space_group_name_H-M   'P 1'
#
loop_
_entity.id
_entity.type
_entity.pdbx_description
1 polymer ?
#
loop_
_entity_poly.entity_id
_entity_poly.type
_entity_poly.pdbx_seq_one_letter_code
_entity_poly.pdbx_strand_id
1 'polypeptide(L)'
;MLAASEQAKFNLASPGSIINALSRASANFASDSFLASSNGYQVGVGQSVKNLFSAAPGPLAAPELVESIAVSAILHLYDGWSYLAQGLRATFRTDDAIARHLAYYGELRAAFSILASSGVGIFSSTHVVVDTAENVHKFSNQSTHKVAWSALEAWGKAPYSGALIGREVQAFGRDMADWIMAFQGTSTPSLIGADWVESWGIDLSTFSSDKTTRNEVTYGVDFDHSKVCLTPKTIEPWLRELWLSSEPGGASFELLDRYLVRSTLEGIYNTKFKDPSHTPAQSTESLREKMLEACLAIGLDSDEIVDFFIRDTCEEDLLVMKLARARSSVQDPLQYQEVMSRTYLLLRLATASVSSLLRQASLSADDLGFWWVKTSEISGLWDSALGLTTAEEVKDLWADTSLSLDEFSECIAGNPASADSWFFFNANISKDLESLSRVEKVALWGIS
;
A
#
# COMPACT_ATOMS: atom_id res chain seq x y z
N MET A 1 18.95 -6.23 -4.03
CA MET A 1 19.72 -5.59 -5.13
C MET A 1 19.80 -6.43 -6.38
N LEU A 2 19.44 -5.81 -7.51
CA LEU A 2 19.55 -6.36 -8.87
C LEU A 2 21.02 -6.47 -9.30
N ALA A 3 21.33 -7.45 -10.15
CA ALA A 3 22.62 -7.47 -10.84
C ALA A 3 22.72 -6.29 -11.84
N ALA A 4 23.93 -5.87 -12.21
CA ALA A 4 24.12 -4.72 -13.11
C ALA A 4 23.40 -4.86 -14.47
N SER A 5 23.35 -6.07 -15.04
CA SER A 5 22.62 -6.35 -16.27
C SER A 5 21.10 -6.27 -16.09
N GLU A 6 20.58 -6.70 -14.94
CA GLU A 6 19.17 -6.58 -14.58
C GLU A 6 18.81 -5.12 -14.33
N GLN A 7 19.67 -4.34 -13.66
CA GLN A 7 19.47 -2.91 -13.45
C GLN A 7 19.39 -2.16 -14.79
N ALA A 8 20.27 -2.48 -15.75
CA ALA A 8 20.22 -1.89 -17.08
C ALA A 8 18.91 -2.21 -17.81
N LYS A 9 18.36 -3.41 -17.63
CA LYS A 9 17.04 -3.78 -18.16
C LYS A 9 15.90 -3.10 -17.42
N PHE A 10 15.96 -3.01 -16.10
CA PHE A 10 14.99 -2.31 -15.28
C PHE A 10 14.85 -0.84 -15.69
N ASN A 11 15.98 -0.18 -16.00
CA ASN A 11 15.99 1.22 -16.44
C ASN A 11 15.29 1.45 -17.80
N LEU A 12 14.91 0.39 -18.52
CA LEU A 12 14.08 0.50 -19.73
C LEU A 12 12.59 0.67 -19.39
N ALA A 13 12.16 0.35 -18.17
CA ALA A 13 10.75 0.30 -17.78
C ALA A 13 10.04 1.63 -18.02
N SER A 14 8.92 1.56 -18.73
CA SER A 14 8.17 2.72 -19.19
C SER A 14 6.75 2.74 -18.58
N PRO A 15 6.50 3.58 -17.55
CA PRO A 15 5.14 3.85 -17.06
C PRO A 15 4.22 4.38 -18.17
N GLY A 16 4.73 5.21 -19.07
CA GLY A 16 3.97 5.76 -20.21
C GLY A 16 3.41 4.67 -21.14
N SER A 17 4.17 3.60 -21.35
CA SER A 17 3.74 2.45 -22.16
C SER A 17 2.63 1.64 -21.48
N ILE A 18 2.64 1.58 -20.14
CA ILE A 18 1.59 0.94 -19.36
C ILE A 18 0.30 1.77 -19.37
N ILE A 19 0.41 3.10 -19.28
CA ILE A 19 -0.73 4.02 -19.44
C ILE A 19 -1.40 3.82 -20.80
N ASN A 20 -0.62 3.81 -21.88
CA ASN A 20 -1.14 3.59 -23.23
C ASN A 20 -1.81 2.22 -23.38
N ALA A 21 -1.20 1.18 -22.81
CA ALA A 21 -1.76 -0.17 -22.85
C ALA A 21 -3.05 -0.30 -22.05
N LEU A 22 -3.16 0.33 -20.88
CA LEU A 22 -4.42 0.35 -20.13
C LEU A 22 -5.52 1.10 -20.89
N SER A 23 -5.19 2.22 -21.53
CA SER A 23 -6.12 2.98 -22.37
C SER A 23 -6.61 2.17 -23.58
N ARG A 24 -5.80 1.27 -24.14
CA ARG A 24 -6.27 0.32 -25.17
C ARG A 24 -7.13 -0.79 -24.59
N ALA A 25 -6.72 -1.35 -23.45
CA ALA A 25 -7.44 -2.43 -22.78
C ALA A 25 -8.85 -1.99 -22.33
N SER A 26 -9.05 -0.71 -22.00
CA SER A 26 -10.34 -0.17 -21.55
C SER A 26 -11.46 -0.27 -22.58
N ALA A 27 -11.14 -0.43 -23.87
CA ALA A 27 -12.13 -0.72 -24.91
C ALA A 27 -12.93 -2.01 -24.63
N ASN A 28 -12.39 -2.92 -23.82
CA ASN A 28 -13.04 -4.18 -23.44
C ASN A 28 -13.97 -4.04 -22.23
N PHE A 29 -13.87 -2.95 -21.45
CA PHE A 29 -14.62 -2.79 -20.19
C PHE A 29 -16.13 -2.71 -20.44
N ALA A 30 -16.54 -2.13 -21.57
CA ALA A 30 -17.94 -2.09 -22.02
C ALA A 30 -18.53 -3.48 -22.35
N SER A 31 -17.68 -4.53 -22.43
CA SER A 31 -18.09 -5.93 -22.59
C SER A 31 -17.77 -6.76 -21.35
N ASP A 32 -17.73 -6.13 -20.18
CA ASP A 32 -17.46 -6.73 -18.87
C ASP A 32 -16.16 -7.55 -18.81
N SER A 33 -15.11 -7.11 -19.50
CA SER A 33 -13.82 -7.80 -19.54
C SER A 33 -12.65 -6.82 -19.48
N PHE A 34 -11.58 -7.20 -18.76
CA PHE A 34 -10.35 -6.42 -18.75
C PHE A 34 -9.54 -6.50 -20.06
N LEU A 35 -9.59 -7.65 -20.73
CA LEU A 35 -8.80 -7.92 -21.93
C LEU A 35 -9.71 -8.45 -23.04
N ALA A 36 -9.29 -8.27 -24.29
CA ALA A 36 -9.97 -8.86 -25.43
C ALA A 36 -9.99 -10.38 -25.31
N SER A 37 -11.08 -11.04 -25.72
CA SER A 37 -11.20 -12.50 -25.64
C SER A 37 -10.13 -13.24 -26.45
N SER A 38 -9.55 -12.60 -27.46
CA SER A 38 -8.43 -13.12 -28.25
C SER A 38 -7.05 -12.96 -27.58
N ASN A 39 -6.93 -12.19 -26.51
CA ASN A 39 -5.65 -11.92 -25.84
C ASN A 39 -5.09 -13.23 -25.24
N GLY A 40 -3.94 -13.68 -25.75
CA GLY A 40 -3.31 -14.96 -25.37
C GLY A 40 -2.74 -14.99 -23.94
N TYR A 41 -2.79 -13.88 -23.21
CA TYR A 41 -2.26 -13.69 -21.87
C TYR A 41 -3.36 -13.46 -20.83
N GLN A 42 -4.56 -13.98 -21.04
CA GLN A 42 -5.63 -14.00 -20.02
C GLN A 42 -5.43 -15.12 -18.98
N VAL A 43 -4.90 -16.27 -19.39
CA VAL A 43 -4.75 -17.46 -18.55
C VAL A 43 -3.33 -17.99 -18.68
N GLY A 44 -2.71 -18.37 -17.56
CA GLY A 44 -1.39 -19.01 -17.57
C GLY A 44 -0.25 -18.09 -18.04
N VAL A 45 -0.39 -16.77 -17.84
CA VAL A 45 0.51 -15.72 -18.35
C VAL A 45 2.00 -16.05 -18.14
N GLY A 46 2.38 -16.51 -16.95
CA GLY A 46 3.77 -16.87 -16.67
C GLY A 46 4.33 -17.97 -17.58
N GLN A 47 3.51 -18.96 -17.95
CA GLN A 47 3.89 -20.00 -18.89
C GLN A 47 3.96 -19.46 -20.31
N SER A 48 3.01 -18.60 -20.71
CA SER A 48 3.04 -17.93 -22.02
C SER A 48 4.28 -17.06 -22.19
N VAL A 49 4.67 -16.28 -21.17
CA VAL A 49 5.89 -15.47 -21.13
C VAL A 49 7.14 -16.34 -21.21
N LYS A 50 7.17 -17.47 -20.50
CA LYS A 50 8.29 -18.43 -20.58
C LYS A 50 8.43 -18.99 -22.00
N ASN A 51 7.33 -19.35 -22.64
CA ASN A 51 7.33 -19.87 -24.01
C ASN A 51 7.80 -18.79 -25.01
N LEU A 52 7.31 -17.56 -24.86
CA LEU A 52 7.68 -16.42 -25.69
C LEU A 52 9.21 -16.21 -25.74
N PHE A 53 9.86 -16.15 -24.58
CA PHE A 53 11.32 -15.97 -24.50
C PHE A 53 12.15 -17.25 -24.73
N SER A 54 11.50 -18.40 -24.84
CA SER A 54 12.15 -19.62 -25.32
C SER A 54 12.20 -19.65 -26.85
N ALA A 55 11.25 -18.99 -27.53
CA ALA A 55 11.20 -18.91 -28.98
C ALA A 55 12.10 -17.82 -29.57
N ALA A 56 12.27 -16.67 -28.87
CA ALA A 56 13.11 -15.58 -29.33
C ALA A 56 13.78 -14.81 -28.17
N PRO A 57 15.07 -14.43 -28.29
CA PRO A 57 15.82 -13.78 -27.20
C PRO A 57 15.71 -12.25 -27.17
N GLY A 58 15.16 -11.63 -28.21
CA GLY A 58 15.22 -10.17 -28.41
C GLY A 58 14.22 -9.38 -27.55
N PRO A 59 14.23 -8.04 -27.65
CA PRO A 59 13.00 -7.30 -27.41
C PRO A 59 11.90 -7.84 -28.34
N LEU A 60 10.71 -8.08 -27.81
CA LEU A 60 9.59 -8.66 -28.57
C LEU A 60 8.41 -7.70 -28.56
N ALA A 61 7.85 -7.45 -29.74
CA ALA A 61 6.57 -6.76 -29.86
C ALA A 61 5.46 -7.71 -29.41
N ALA A 62 4.90 -7.46 -28.21
CA ALA A 62 3.88 -8.30 -27.60
C ALA A 62 2.80 -7.43 -26.95
N PRO A 63 2.00 -6.67 -27.73
CA PRO A 63 1.05 -5.69 -27.21
C PRO A 63 0.03 -6.30 -26.24
N GLU A 64 -0.44 -7.51 -26.51
CA GLU A 64 -1.36 -8.26 -25.64
C GLU A 64 -0.76 -8.56 -24.25
N LEU A 65 0.56 -8.80 -24.17
CA LEU A 65 1.25 -8.99 -22.90
C LEU A 65 1.40 -7.66 -22.15
N VAL A 66 1.64 -6.56 -22.86
CA VAL A 66 1.72 -5.23 -22.24
C VAL A 66 0.36 -4.84 -21.65
N GLU A 67 -0.74 -5.10 -22.35
CA GLU A 67 -2.11 -4.92 -21.83
C GLU A 67 -2.37 -5.80 -20.59
N SER A 68 -1.95 -7.06 -20.62
CA SER A 68 -2.05 -7.98 -19.48
C SER A 68 -1.29 -7.47 -18.25
N ILE A 69 -0.08 -6.91 -18.44
CA ILE A 69 0.70 -6.28 -17.36
C ILE A 69 -0.03 -5.04 -16.82
N ALA A 70 -0.54 -4.18 -17.70
CA ALA A 70 -1.24 -2.96 -17.31
C ALA A 70 -2.48 -3.26 -16.46
N VAL A 71 -3.31 -4.22 -16.89
CA VAL A 71 -4.48 -4.70 -16.14
C VAL A 71 -4.07 -5.36 -14.82
N SER A 72 -2.97 -6.13 -14.80
CA SER A 72 -2.54 -6.83 -13.59
C SER A 72 -2.20 -5.90 -12.43
N ALA A 73 -1.86 -4.63 -12.70
CA ALA A 73 -1.62 -3.63 -11.66
C ALA A 73 -2.87 -3.44 -10.77
N ILE A 74 -4.05 -3.36 -11.39
CA ILE A 74 -5.35 -3.20 -10.73
C ILE A 74 -5.71 -4.47 -9.95
N LEU A 75 -5.56 -5.64 -10.57
CA LEU A 75 -5.88 -6.92 -9.95
C LEU A 75 -4.97 -7.23 -8.76
N HIS A 76 -3.66 -6.95 -8.88
CA HIS A 76 -2.72 -7.13 -7.79
C HIS A 76 -2.98 -6.17 -6.62
N LEU A 77 -3.46 -4.96 -6.87
CA LEU A 77 -3.86 -4.05 -5.81
C LEU A 77 -4.98 -4.67 -4.97
N TYR A 78 -6.08 -5.07 -5.61
CA TYR A 78 -7.24 -5.63 -4.91
C TYR A 78 -6.92 -6.96 -4.22
N ASP A 79 -6.15 -7.84 -4.87
CA ASP A 79 -5.62 -9.05 -4.24
C ASP A 79 -4.85 -8.73 -2.95
N GLY A 80 -4.01 -7.69 -2.98
CA GLY A 80 -3.20 -7.29 -1.84
C GLY A 80 -4.03 -6.85 -0.64
N TRP A 81 -5.07 -6.03 -0.87
CA TRP A 81 -6.05 -5.67 0.16
C TRP A 81 -6.86 -6.88 0.65
N SER A 82 -7.19 -7.81 -0.24
CA SER A 82 -7.87 -9.07 0.12
C SER A 82 -7.00 -9.96 1.02
N TYR A 83 -5.69 -10.02 0.77
CA TYR A 83 -4.75 -10.73 1.65
C TYR A 83 -4.68 -10.09 3.04
N LEU A 84 -4.65 -8.76 3.11
CA LEU A 84 -4.68 -8.04 4.39
C LEU A 84 -5.99 -8.31 5.15
N ALA A 85 -7.13 -8.33 4.44
CA ALA A 85 -8.44 -8.66 4.99
C ALA A 85 -8.49 -10.08 5.59
N GLN A 86 -7.98 -11.07 4.86
CA GLN A 86 -7.88 -12.42 5.42
C GLN A 86 -6.89 -12.49 6.59
N GLY A 87 -5.83 -11.69 6.59
CA GLY A 87 -4.91 -11.54 7.72
C GLY A 87 -5.60 -10.99 8.98
N LEU A 88 -6.50 -10.02 8.83
CA LEU A 88 -7.33 -9.51 9.94
C LEU A 88 -8.29 -10.57 10.46
N ARG A 89 -8.92 -11.35 9.58
CA ARG A 89 -9.76 -12.48 9.99
C ARG A 89 -9.00 -13.55 10.77
N ALA A 90 -7.75 -13.80 10.41
CA ALA A 90 -6.88 -14.72 11.16
C ALA A 90 -6.52 -14.13 12.54
N THR A 91 -6.26 -12.82 12.59
CA THR A 91 -6.02 -12.07 13.85
C THR A 91 -7.18 -12.21 14.84
N PHE A 92 -8.44 -12.13 14.38
CA PHE A 92 -9.64 -12.28 15.24
C PHE A 92 -9.88 -13.71 15.75
N ARG A 93 -9.02 -14.65 15.35
CA ARG A 93 -8.96 -16.03 15.83
C ARG A 93 -7.63 -16.36 16.50
N THR A 94 -6.79 -15.35 16.72
CA THR A 94 -5.45 -15.50 17.33
C THR A 94 -4.52 -16.39 16.51
N ASP A 95 -4.71 -16.44 15.20
CA ASP A 95 -3.86 -17.20 14.28
C ASP A 95 -2.78 -16.29 13.68
N ASP A 96 -1.82 -15.91 14.52
CA ASP A 96 -0.76 -14.97 14.21
C ASP A 96 0.14 -15.45 13.06
N ALA A 97 0.32 -16.78 12.95
CA ALA A 97 1.09 -17.42 11.89
C ALA A 97 0.40 -17.27 10.54
N ILE A 98 -0.91 -17.55 10.45
CA ILE A 98 -1.69 -17.34 9.24
C ILE A 98 -1.78 -15.84 8.92
N ALA A 99 -2.01 -14.98 9.93
CA ALA A 99 -2.07 -13.53 9.73
C ALA A 99 -0.77 -13.01 9.10
N ARG A 100 0.39 -13.40 9.65
CA ARG A 100 1.72 -13.06 9.12
C ARG A 100 1.93 -13.59 7.71
N HIS A 101 1.55 -14.84 7.45
CA HIS A 101 1.66 -15.45 6.13
C HIS A 101 0.88 -14.67 5.08
N LEU A 102 -0.38 -14.35 5.37
CA LEU A 102 -1.26 -13.62 4.46
C LEU A 102 -0.77 -12.18 4.26
N ALA A 103 -0.37 -11.50 5.33
CA ALA A 103 0.20 -10.16 5.27
C ALA A 103 1.40 -10.09 4.31
N TYR A 104 2.35 -11.01 4.45
CA TYR A 104 3.51 -11.12 3.54
C TYR A 104 3.10 -11.27 2.05
N TYR A 105 2.04 -12.03 1.76
CA TYR A 105 1.51 -12.13 0.40
C TYR A 105 0.81 -10.84 -0.05
N GLY A 106 0.20 -10.10 0.87
CA GLY A 106 -0.27 -8.73 0.67
C GLY A 106 0.87 -7.79 0.26
N GLU A 107 2.02 -7.83 0.95
CA GLU A 107 3.21 -7.04 0.58
C GLU A 107 3.66 -7.38 -0.85
N LEU A 108 3.71 -8.67 -1.17
CA LEU A 108 4.15 -9.14 -2.48
C LEU A 108 3.19 -8.69 -3.59
N ARG A 109 1.88 -8.71 -3.33
CA ARG A 109 0.85 -8.24 -4.26
C ARG A 109 0.92 -6.72 -4.46
N ALA A 110 1.12 -5.96 -3.39
CA ALA A 110 1.35 -4.52 -3.47
C ALA A 110 2.60 -4.21 -4.32
N ALA A 111 3.70 -4.93 -4.11
CA ALA A 111 4.91 -4.79 -4.91
C ALA A 111 4.67 -5.09 -6.39
N PHE A 112 3.93 -6.16 -6.73
CA PHE A 112 3.60 -6.46 -8.12
C PHE A 112 2.74 -5.37 -8.75
N SER A 113 1.79 -4.81 -8.00
CA SER A 113 0.95 -3.70 -8.48
C SER A 113 1.80 -2.47 -8.83
N ILE A 114 2.67 -2.03 -7.92
CA ILE A 114 3.60 -0.90 -8.13
C ILE A 114 4.51 -1.14 -9.34
N LEU A 115 5.10 -2.33 -9.42
CA LEU A 115 6.01 -2.71 -10.50
C LEU A 115 5.31 -2.81 -11.86
N ALA A 116 4.10 -3.39 -11.90
CA ALA A 116 3.28 -3.48 -13.10
C ALA A 116 2.90 -2.10 -13.63
N SER A 117 2.45 -1.18 -12.76
CA SER A 117 2.19 0.23 -13.11
C SER A 117 3.43 0.94 -13.68
N SER A 118 4.62 0.45 -13.35
CA SER A 118 5.89 1.03 -13.77
C SER A 118 6.50 0.37 -15.02
N GLY A 119 5.86 -0.66 -15.58
CA GLY A 119 6.35 -1.36 -16.77
C GLY A 119 7.13 -2.65 -16.49
N VAL A 120 6.99 -3.23 -15.30
CA VAL A 120 7.71 -4.45 -14.90
C VAL A 120 6.72 -5.58 -14.61
N GLY A 121 6.75 -6.63 -15.43
CA GLY A 121 5.93 -7.83 -15.26
C GLY A 121 6.65 -8.90 -14.45
N ILE A 122 6.13 -9.24 -13.26
CA ILE A 122 6.67 -10.28 -12.39
C ILE A 122 5.85 -11.57 -12.49
N PHE A 123 6.46 -12.66 -12.97
CA PHE A 123 5.79 -13.95 -13.19
C PHE A 123 6.44 -15.09 -12.40
N SER A 124 6.12 -16.35 -12.72
CA SER A 124 6.60 -17.52 -11.96
C SER A 124 8.09 -17.84 -12.20
N SER A 125 8.62 -17.59 -13.40
CA SER A 125 10.02 -17.94 -13.73
C SER A 125 10.74 -16.99 -14.67
N THR A 126 10.01 -16.29 -15.54
CA THR A 126 10.59 -15.36 -16.52
C THR A 126 9.92 -14.02 -16.31
N HIS A 127 10.68 -13.02 -15.91
CA HIS A 127 10.21 -11.67 -15.63
C HIS A 127 10.55 -10.75 -16.80
N VAL A 128 9.76 -9.69 -16.97
CA VAL A 128 9.90 -8.81 -18.13
C VAL A 128 9.84 -7.34 -17.77
N VAL A 129 10.38 -6.52 -18.66
CA VAL A 129 10.28 -5.06 -18.62
C VAL A 129 9.74 -4.59 -19.97
N VAL A 130 8.83 -3.62 -19.96
CA VAL A 130 8.27 -2.96 -21.14
C VAL A 130 9.01 -1.65 -21.37
N ASP A 131 9.59 -1.47 -22.56
CA ASP A 131 10.28 -0.24 -22.92
C ASP A 131 9.35 0.84 -23.50
N THR A 132 9.90 2.03 -23.75
CA THR A 132 9.15 3.17 -24.30
C THR A 132 8.59 2.93 -25.71
N ALA A 133 9.12 1.96 -26.46
CA ALA A 133 8.60 1.53 -27.75
C ALA A 133 7.61 0.36 -27.62
N GLU A 134 7.15 0.06 -26.39
CA GLU A 134 6.27 -1.05 -26.04
C GLU A 134 6.82 -2.44 -26.38
N ASN A 135 8.15 -2.55 -26.55
CA ASN A 135 8.78 -3.86 -26.67
C ASN A 135 9.00 -4.47 -25.30
N VAL A 136 8.81 -5.78 -25.21
CA VAL A 136 9.00 -6.56 -24.01
C VAL A 136 10.40 -7.15 -24.00
N HIS A 137 11.15 -6.87 -22.93
CA HIS A 137 12.48 -7.40 -22.70
C HIS A 137 12.46 -8.44 -21.61
N LYS A 138 13.21 -9.53 -21.79
CA LYS A 138 13.54 -10.42 -20.67
C LYS A 138 14.35 -9.64 -19.63
N PHE A 139 13.86 -9.64 -18.41
CA PHE A 139 14.44 -8.91 -17.29
C PHE A 139 15.23 -9.84 -16.36
N SER A 140 14.60 -10.89 -15.84
CA SER A 140 15.23 -11.81 -14.88
C SER A 140 14.63 -13.22 -14.95
N ASN A 141 15.38 -14.19 -14.42
CA ASN A 141 14.91 -15.56 -14.16
C ASN A 141 14.97 -15.93 -12.66
N GLN A 142 15.24 -14.96 -11.78
CA GLN A 142 15.31 -15.21 -10.34
C GLN A 142 13.95 -15.65 -9.80
N SER A 143 13.91 -16.27 -8.62
CA SER A 143 12.63 -16.60 -7.96
C SER A 143 11.78 -15.35 -7.77
N THR A 144 10.47 -15.45 -7.98
CA THR A 144 9.49 -14.35 -7.93
C THR A 144 9.69 -13.39 -6.76
N HIS A 145 9.78 -13.90 -5.52
CA HIS A 145 9.95 -13.07 -4.33
C HIS A 145 11.26 -12.26 -4.36
N LYS A 146 12.36 -12.88 -4.80
CA LYS A 146 13.69 -12.25 -4.79
C LYS A 146 13.77 -11.11 -5.80
N VAL A 147 13.24 -11.34 -7.01
CA VAL A 147 13.24 -10.31 -8.05
C VAL A 147 12.27 -9.19 -7.70
N ALA A 148 11.11 -9.48 -7.09
CA ALA A 148 10.13 -8.47 -6.71
C ALA A 148 10.73 -7.43 -5.76
N TRP A 149 11.39 -7.88 -4.68
CA TRP A 149 12.03 -6.98 -3.73
C TRP A 149 13.20 -6.21 -4.34
N SER A 150 14.02 -6.87 -5.15
CA SER A 150 15.14 -6.20 -5.81
C SER A 150 14.67 -5.17 -6.85
N ALA A 151 13.57 -5.44 -7.56
CA ALA A 151 12.97 -4.52 -8.50
C ALA A 151 12.25 -3.37 -7.79
N LEU A 152 11.56 -3.63 -6.67
CA LEU A 152 10.94 -2.58 -5.85
C LEU A 152 12.00 -1.64 -5.25
N GLU A 153 13.18 -2.18 -4.91
CA GLU A 153 14.34 -1.38 -4.49
C GLU A 153 14.87 -0.49 -5.61
N ALA A 154 14.98 -1.03 -6.82
CA ALA A 154 15.35 -0.25 -7.99
C ALA A 154 14.28 0.81 -8.33
N TRP A 155 13.00 0.48 -8.16
CA TRP A 155 11.86 1.38 -8.35
C TRP A 155 11.90 2.56 -7.38
N GLY A 156 12.11 2.30 -6.08
CA GLY A 156 12.22 3.36 -5.08
C GLY A 156 13.36 4.35 -5.42
N LYS A 157 14.42 3.89 -6.07
CA LYS A 157 15.55 4.75 -6.47
C LYS A 157 15.33 5.46 -7.81
N ALA A 158 14.28 5.14 -8.54
CA ALA A 158 14.00 5.74 -9.84
C ALA A 158 13.35 7.13 -9.71
N PRO A 159 13.65 8.11 -10.59
CA PRO A 159 13.07 9.46 -10.49
C PRO A 159 11.54 9.49 -10.53
N TYR A 160 10.91 8.57 -11.29
CA TYR A 160 9.46 8.54 -11.44
C TYR A 160 8.72 8.07 -10.18
N SER A 161 9.34 7.28 -9.29
CA SER A 161 8.72 6.92 -8.01
C SER A 161 8.67 8.12 -7.07
N GLY A 162 9.73 8.95 -7.10
CA GLY A 162 9.78 10.25 -6.43
C GLY A 162 8.65 11.18 -6.89
N ALA A 163 8.47 11.29 -8.21
CA ALA A 163 7.40 12.11 -8.79
C ALA A 163 6.00 11.58 -8.45
N LEU A 164 5.80 10.25 -8.45
CA LEU A 164 4.55 9.63 -8.05
C LEU A 164 4.22 9.97 -6.60
N ILE A 165 5.09 9.62 -5.66
CA ILE A 165 4.84 9.85 -4.23
C ILE A 165 4.63 11.35 -3.94
N GLY A 166 5.44 12.21 -4.55
CA GLY A 166 5.33 13.66 -4.38
C GLY A 166 3.96 14.21 -4.80
N ARG A 167 3.27 13.57 -5.75
CA ARG A 167 1.96 13.99 -6.26
C ARG A 167 0.78 13.27 -5.59
N GLU A 168 0.92 11.98 -5.30
CA GLU A 168 -0.19 11.15 -4.82
C GLU A 168 -0.35 11.15 -3.30
N VAL A 169 0.64 11.65 -2.54
CA VAL A 169 0.56 11.80 -1.08
C VAL A 169 0.29 13.25 -0.73
N GLN A 170 -0.74 13.52 0.07
CA GLN A 170 -1.22 14.88 0.32
C GLN A 170 -1.45 15.18 1.81
N ALA A 171 -1.11 16.38 2.24
CA ALA A 171 -1.45 16.86 3.58
C ALA A 171 -2.12 18.22 3.49
N PHE A 172 -3.27 18.38 4.16
CA PHE A 172 -4.03 19.64 4.22
C PHE A 172 -4.35 20.21 2.82
N GLY A 173 -4.75 19.34 1.88
CA GLY A 173 -5.12 19.72 0.52
C GLY A 173 -3.95 20.13 -0.39
N ARG A 174 -2.70 19.85 0.03
CA ARG A 174 -1.48 20.12 -0.74
C ARG A 174 -0.68 18.84 -0.95
N ASP A 175 -0.14 18.69 -2.15
CA ASP A 175 0.74 17.58 -2.53
C ASP A 175 2.04 17.64 -1.72
N MET A 176 2.62 16.48 -1.42
CA MET A 176 3.91 16.39 -0.73
C MET A 176 5.01 17.17 -1.46
N ALA A 177 4.98 17.21 -2.80
CA ALA A 177 5.92 17.98 -3.60
C ALA A 177 5.87 19.48 -3.29
N ASP A 178 4.68 20.04 -3.07
CA ASP A 178 4.49 21.46 -2.71
C ASP A 178 5.04 21.73 -1.31
N TRP A 179 4.73 20.86 -0.35
CA TRP A 179 5.29 20.92 1.01
C TRP A 179 6.82 20.90 1.01
N ILE A 180 7.42 19.98 0.25
CA ILE A 180 8.88 19.88 0.13
C ILE A 180 9.43 21.15 -0.51
N MET A 181 8.86 21.60 -1.64
CA MET A 181 9.33 22.79 -2.34
C MET A 181 9.31 24.02 -1.42
N ALA A 182 8.23 24.21 -0.67
CA ALA A 182 8.08 25.29 0.28
C ALA A 182 9.05 25.18 1.46
N PHE A 183 9.29 23.97 1.97
CA PHE A 183 10.12 23.74 3.15
C PHE A 183 11.63 23.87 2.87
N GLN A 184 12.11 23.44 1.69
CA GLN A 184 13.55 23.47 1.37
C GLN A 184 13.95 24.33 0.15
N GLY A 185 13.00 24.96 -0.53
CA GLY A 185 13.26 25.89 -1.64
C GLY A 185 13.63 25.24 -2.97
N THR A 186 13.59 23.91 -3.08
CA THR A 186 13.85 23.18 -4.34
C THR A 186 12.73 22.20 -4.64
N SER A 187 12.23 22.23 -5.87
CA SER A 187 11.23 21.28 -6.39
C SER A 187 11.84 19.91 -6.69
N THR A 188 13.16 19.83 -6.89
CA THR A 188 13.86 18.56 -7.02
C THR A 188 13.71 17.85 -5.68
N PRO A 189 12.99 16.71 -5.61
CA PRO A 189 12.91 15.94 -4.39
C PRO A 189 14.36 15.64 -3.98
N SER A 190 14.80 16.19 -2.86
CA SER A 190 16.13 15.86 -2.32
C SER A 190 16.21 14.40 -1.87
N LEU A 191 15.05 13.75 -1.80
CA LEU A 191 14.82 12.37 -1.41
C LEU A 191 14.27 11.64 -2.63
N ILE A 192 14.89 10.52 -2.98
CA ILE A 192 14.32 9.57 -3.94
C ILE A 192 13.23 8.76 -3.24
N GLY A 193 12.32 8.12 -3.98
CA GLY A 193 11.23 7.34 -3.39
C GLY A 193 11.69 6.32 -2.34
N ALA A 194 12.89 5.78 -2.48
CA ALA A 194 13.50 4.84 -1.55
C ALA A 194 13.72 5.45 -0.15
N ASP A 195 14.09 6.72 -0.06
CA ASP A 195 14.33 7.37 1.23
C ASP A 195 13.00 7.58 1.99
N TRP A 196 11.90 7.86 1.26
CA TRP A 196 10.56 7.93 1.84
C TRP A 196 10.07 6.57 2.30
N VAL A 197 10.15 5.59 1.41
CA VAL A 197 9.76 4.20 1.68
C VAL A 197 10.50 3.67 2.92
N GLU A 198 11.81 3.88 3.02
CA GLU A 198 12.60 3.51 4.20
C GLU A 198 12.17 4.28 5.47
N SER A 199 12.03 5.61 5.40
CA SER A 199 11.64 6.43 6.57
C SER A 199 10.22 6.13 7.10
N TRP A 200 9.32 5.67 6.24
CA TRP A 200 7.98 5.21 6.63
C TRP A 200 7.96 3.79 7.21
N GLY A 201 9.13 3.14 7.32
CA GLY A 201 9.26 1.79 7.87
C GLY A 201 9.14 0.67 6.84
N ILE A 202 8.96 1.01 5.56
CA ILE A 202 9.01 0.09 4.45
C ILE A 202 10.50 -0.13 4.07
N ASP A 203 11.26 -0.74 4.95
CA ASP A 203 12.63 -1.14 4.63
C ASP A 203 12.62 -2.42 3.79
N LEU A 204 13.11 -2.32 2.57
CA LEU A 204 13.13 -3.43 1.63
C LEU A 204 14.04 -4.59 2.06
N SER A 205 15.02 -4.32 2.93
CA SER A 205 15.82 -5.37 3.58
C SER A 205 14.98 -6.16 4.59
N THR A 206 13.98 -5.53 5.21
CA THR A 206 13.07 -6.16 6.18
C THR A 206 12.09 -7.10 5.51
N PHE A 207 11.66 -6.86 4.26
CA PHE A 207 10.84 -7.83 3.52
C PHE A 207 11.54 -9.17 3.24
N SER A 208 12.88 -9.17 3.24
CA SER A 208 13.65 -10.41 3.21
C SER A 208 13.60 -11.14 4.56
N SER A 209 13.58 -10.40 5.66
CA SER A 209 13.32 -10.92 7.00
C SER A 209 11.89 -11.43 7.12
N ASP A 210 10.88 -10.72 6.60
CA ASP A 210 9.47 -11.15 6.63
C ASP A 210 9.24 -12.44 5.84
N LYS A 211 9.94 -12.61 4.70
CA LYS A 211 9.97 -13.91 4.01
C LYS A 211 10.50 -15.02 4.93
N THR A 212 11.53 -14.73 5.71
CA THR A 212 12.16 -15.68 6.62
C THR A 212 11.23 -16.00 7.79
N THR A 213 10.66 -14.98 8.44
CA THR A 213 9.71 -15.14 9.54
C THR A 213 8.44 -15.87 9.09
N ARG A 214 7.96 -15.59 7.88
CA ARG A 214 6.86 -16.32 7.23
C ARG A 214 7.24 -17.77 6.98
N ASN A 215 8.43 -18.05 6.44
CA ASN A 215 8.86 -19.43 6.19
C ASN A 215 9.00 -20.22 7.50
N GLU A 216 9.49 -19.60 8.56
CA GLU A 216 9.60 -20.21 9.88
C GLU A 216 8.23 -20.63 10.42
N VAL A 217 7.20 -19.78 10.34
CA VAL A 217 5.84 -20.15 10.80
C VAL A 217 5.08 -21.05 9.84
N THR A 218 5.44 -21.06 8.55
CA THR A 218 4.76 -21.89 7.53
C THR A 218 5.29 -23.32 7.50
N TYR A 219 6.60 -23.50 7.67
CA TYR A 219 7.25 -24.82 7.57
C TYR A 219 7.72 -25.35 8.93
N GLY A 220 7.90 -24.48 9.92
CA GLY A 220 8.26 -24.88 11.28
C GLY A 220 7.04 -25.37 12.05
N VAL A 221 7.30 -26.24 13.02
CA VAL A 221 6.31 -26.62 14.03
C VAL A 221 6.56 -25.77 15.27
N ASP A 222 5.53 -25.09 15.74
CA ASP A 222 5.58 -24.37 17.02
C ASP A 222 5.07 -25.29 18.14
N PHE A 223 5.94 -25.58 19.11
CA PHE A 223 5.61 -26.39 20.28
C PHE A 223 5.29 -25.55 21.51
N ASP A 224 5.45 -24.22 21.44
CA ASP A 224 5.19 -23.33 22.56
C ASP A 224 3.73 -22.86 22.59
N HIS A 225 2.89 -23.64 23.25
CA HIS A 225 1.49 -23.31 23.49
C HIS A 225 1.28 -22.31 24.63
N SER A 226 2.35 -21.82 25.27
CA SER A 226 2.28 -20.85 26.37
C SER A 226 2.47 -19.40 25.93
N LYS A 227 2.59 -19.16 24.61
CA LYS A 227 2.74 -17.82 24.05
C LYS A 227 1.58 -16.91 24.42
N VAL A 228 1.94 -15.68 24.82
CA VAL A 228 0.97 -14.62 25.10
C VAL A 228 0.22 -14.33 23.81
N CYS A 229 -1.07 -14.67 23.82
CA CYS A 229 -2.00 -14.39 22.75
C CYS A 229 -2.52 -12.96 22.88
N LEU A 230 -2.61 -12.25 21.77
CA LEU A 230 -3.18 -10.91 21.78
C LEU A 230 -4.69 -10.98 22.00
N THR A 231 -5.14 -10.13 22.92
CA THR A 231 -6.55 -9.99 23.26
C THR A 231 -7.21 -8.94 22.37
N PRO A 232 -8.54 -9.00 22.20
CA PRO A 232 -9.29 -7.94 21.52
C PRO A 232 -8.91 -6.53 22.00
N LYS A 233 -8.75 -6.34 23.31
CA LYS A 233 -8.33 -5.07 23.90
C LYS A 233 -6.95 -4.59 23.44
N THR A 234 -6.00 -5.50 23.22
CA THR A 234 -4.65 -5.13 22.75
C THR A 234 -4.61 -4.80 21.26
N ILE A 235 -5.51 -5.38 20.46
CA ILE A 235 -5.56 -5.20 19.01
C ILE A 235 -6.35 -3.96 18.61
N GLU A 236 -7.36 -3.57 19.38
CA GLU A 236 -8.28 -2.49 19.02
C GLU A 236 -7.59 -1.15 18.70
N PRO A 237 -6.60 -0.65 19.47
CA PRO A 237 -6.00 0.64 19.14
C PRO A 237 -5.33 0.65 17.76
N TRP A 238 -4.67 -0.45 17.41
CA TRP A 238 -4.04 -0.63 16.10
C TRP A 238 -5.08 -0.78 14.98
N LEU A 239 -6.13 -1.58 15.20
CA LEU A 239 -7.19 -1.78 14.22
C LEU A 239 -7.97 -0.49 13.94
N ARG A 240 -8.32 0.24 15.01
CA ARG A 240 -9.02 1.52 14.93
C ARG A 240 -8.21 2.52 14.14
N GLU A 241 -6.92 2.64 14.43
CA GLU A 241 -6.05 3.56 13.72
C GLU A 241 -5.84 3.16 12.24
N LEU A 242 -5.74 1.87 11.93
CA LEU A 242 -5.69 1.37 10.56
C LEU A 242 -6.92 1.83 9.77
N TRP A 243 -8.12 1.68 10.33
CA TRP A 243 -9.35 2.11 9.67
C TRP A 243 -9.50 3.64 9.59
N LEU A 244 -9.25 4.38 10.68
CA LEU A 244 -9.31 5.84 10.67
C LEU A 244 -8.30 6.45 9.69
N SER A 245 -7.12 5.84 9.56
CA SER A 245 -6.12 6.28 8.59
C SER A 245 -6.46 5.90 7.14
N SER A 246 -7.49 5.07 6.94
CA SER A 246 -8.05 4.66 5.65
C SER A 246 -9.38 5.35 5.31
N GLU A 247 -9.88 6.23 6.18
CA GLU A 247 -11.18 6.89 6.01
C GLU A 247 -11.24 7.60 4.64
N PRO A 248 -12.31 7.38 3.85
CA PRO A 248 -12.52 8.13 2.63
C PRO A 248 -12.94 9.56 2.98
N GLY A 249 -12.13 10.54 2.58
CA GLY A 249 -12.40 11.97 2.78
C GLY A 249 -12.34 12.76 1.47
N GLY A 250 -11.96 14.03 1.58
CA GLY A 250 -11.70 14.88 0.40
C GLY A 250 -10.51 14.38 -0.43
N ALA A 251 -9.57 13.70 0.22
CA ALA A 251 -8.56 12.86 -0.40
C ALA A 251 -8.59 11.47 0.26
N SER A 252 -8.23 10.43 -0.50
CA SER A 252 -8.06 9.09 0.07
C SER A 252 -6.86 9.09 1.02
N PHE A 253 -7.00 8.41 2.18
CA PHE A 253 -5.94 8.29 3.19
C PHE A 253 -5.45 9.62 3.78
N GLU A 254 -6.33 10.63 3.86
CA GLU A 254 -5.96 11.98 4.30
C GLU A 254 -5.24 11.99 5.66
N LEU A 255 -5.72 11.21 6.63
CA LEU A 255 -5.07 11.11 7.93
C LEU A 255 -3.68 10.46 7.84
N LEU A 256 -3.54 9.34 7.14
CA LEU A 256 -2.23 8.69 6.96
C LEU A 256 -1.23 9.64 6.29
N ASP A 257 -1.64 10.27 5.21
CA ASP A 257 -0.77 11.10 4.38
C ASP A 257 -0.26 12.34 5.15
N ARG A 258 -1.07 12.95 6.03
CA ARG A 258 -0.61 14.01 6.95
C ARG A 258 0.61 13.56 7.76
N TYR A 259 0.59 12.35 8.29
CA TYR A 259 1.70 11.80 9.06
C TYR A 259 2.89 11.41 8.18
N LEU A 260 2.65 10.93 6.95
CA LEU A 260 3.72 10.66 5.99
C LEU A 260 4.47 11.95 5.62
N VAL A 261 3.73 13.02 5.30
CA VAL A 261 4.32 14.35 5.04
C VAL A 261 5.07 14.87 6.26
N ARG A 262 4.50 14.75 7.47
CA ARG A 262 5.19 15.16 8.71
C ARG A 262 6.52 14.45 8.87
N SER A 263 6.52 13.12 8.77
CA SER A 263 7.73 12.30 8.87
C SER A 263 8.78 12.69 7.82
N THR A 264 8.34 12.99 6.59
CA THR A 264 9.23 13.48 5.52
C THR A 264 9.85 14.84 5.85
N LEU A 265 9.05 15.82 6.26
CA LEU A 265 9.54 17.17 6.58
C LEU A 265 10.46 17.17 7.81
N GLU A 266 10.15 16.37 8.83
CA GLU A 266 11.03 16.15 9.97
C GLU A 266 12.38 15.53 9.55
N GLY A 267 12.36 14.54 8.65
CA GLY A 267 13.58 13.94 8.10
C GLY A 267 14.45 14.97 7.37
N ILE A 268 13.83 15.84 6.57
CA ILE A 268 14.51 16.95 5.88
C ILE A 268 15.08 17.94 6.91
N TYR A 269 14.30 18.34 7.91
CA TYR A 269 14.73 19.27 8.96
C TYR A 269 15.96 18.73 9.71
N ASN A 270 15.85 17.49 10.21
CA ASN A 270 16.92 16.85 10.97
C ASN A 270 18.22 16.70 10.17
N THR A 271 18.11 16.55 8.84
CA THR A 271 19.27 16.35 7.96
C THR A 271 19.90 17.66 7.49
N LYS A 272 19.10 18.70 7.23
CA LYS A 272 19.56 19.92 6.53
C LYS A 272 19.56 21.19 7.36
N PHE A 273 18.62 21.31 8.29
CA PHE A 273 18.31 22.58 8.94
C PHE A 273 18.57 22.57 10.45
N LYS A 274 18.54 21.40 11.08
CA LYS A 274 18.77 21.26 12.51
C LYS A 274 20.22 21.61 12.86
N ASP A 275 20.41 22.67 13.64
CA ASP A 275 21.71 23.02 14.21
C ASP A 275 22.04 22.06 15.36
N PRO A 276 23.18 21.33 15.31
CA PRO A 276 23.59 20.43 16.39
C PRO A 276 23.82 21.11 17.74
N SER A 277 23.99 22.44 17.77
CA SER A 277 24.19 23.22 18.99
C SER A 277 22.89 23.70 19.65
N HIS A 278 21.75 23.60 18.96
CA HIS A 278 20.46 23.97 19.52
C HIS A 278 20.03 23.04 20.65
N THR A 279 19.52 23.61 21.73
CA THR A 279 18.73 22.86 22.73
C THR A 279 17.44 22.32 22.10
N PRO A 280 16.74 21.36 22.75
CA PRO A 280 15.45 20.87 22.26
C PRO A 280 14.44 22.01 22.00
N ALA A 281 14.30 22.96 22.94
CA ALA A 281 13.40 24.10 22.79
C ALA A 281 13.77 25.00 21.61
N GLN A 282 15.07 25.28 21.41
CA GLN A 282 15.54 26.05 20.25
C GLN A 282 15.34 25.30 18.92
N SER A 283 15.47 23.98 18.92
CA SER A 283 15.20 23.16 17.74
C SER A 283 13.70 23.19 17.39
N THR A 284 12.82 23.08 18.39
CA THR A 284 11.37 23.18 18.18
C THR A 284 10.97 24.56 17.65
N GLU A 285 11.51 25.63 18.22
CA GLU A 285 11.21 27.00 17.73
C GLU A 285 11.72 27.22 16.30
N SER A 286 12.94 26.78 16.00
CA SER A 286 13.49 26.83 14.64
C SER A 286 12.67 26.01 13.64
N LEU A 287 12.16 24.85 14.04
CA LEU A 287 11.25 24.05 13.22
C LEU A 287 9.90 24.78 13.02
N ARG A 288 9.36 25.41 14.07
CA ARG A 288 8.12 26.19 14.03
C ARG A 288 8.24 27.34 13.03
N GLU A 289 9.30 28.14 13.11
CA GLU A 289 9.60 29.22 12.16
C GLU A 289 9.64 28.69 10.71
N LYS A 290 10.35 27.58 10.50
CA LYS A 290 10.45 26.96 9.17
C LYS A 290 9.11 26.46 8.63
N MET A 291 8.28 25.90 9.51
CA MET A 291 6.96 25.40 9.13
C MET A 291 5.99 26.54 8.83
N LEU A 292 6.06 27.65 9.56
CA LEU A 292 5.30 28.88 9.26
C LEU A 292 5.67 29.42 7.88
N GLU A 293 6.96 29.52 7.55
CA GLU A 293 7.42 29.91 6.22
C GLU A 293 6.84 29.00 5.13
N ALA A 294 6.88 27.68 5.35
CA ALA A 294 6.40 26.70 4.39
C ALA A 294 4.87 26.78 4.19
N CYS A 295 4.10 26.90 5.28
CA CYS A 295 2.64 27.07 5.22
C CYS A 295 2.26 28.31 4.40
N LEU A 296 2.88 29.45 4.72
CA LEU A 296 2.64 30.71 4.01
C LEU A 296 2.96 30.58 2.50
N ALA A 297 4.04 29.90 2.15
CA ALA A 297 4.45 29.71 0.76
C ALA A 297 3.46 28.85 -0.06
N ILE A 298 2.73 27.93 0.57
CA ILE A 298 1.69 27.11 -0.08
C ILE A 298 0.26 27.62 0.19
N GLY A 299 0.13 28.85 0.70
CA GLY A 299 -1.14 29.51 0.92
C GLY A 299 -1.99 28.87 2.02
N LEU A 300 -1.35 28.31 3.03
CA LEU A 300 -1.99 27.85 4.27
C LEU A 300 -1.68 28.85 5.39
N ASP A 301 -2.70 29.18 6.18
CA ASP A 301 -2.62 30.12 7.29
C ASP A 301 -3.41 29.55 8.47
N SER A 302 -2.77 28.64 9.23
CA SER A 302 -3.37 27.98 10.40
C SER A 302 -2.28 27.50 11.35
N ASP A 303 -2.34 27.99 12.59
CA ASP A 303 -1.46 27.56 13.69
C ASP A 303 -1.64 26.06 13.98
N GLU A 304 -2.86 25.51 13.82
CA GLU A 304 -3.15 24.09 14.07
C GLU A 304 -2.35 23.16 13.14
N ILE A 305 -2.11 23.59 11.90
CA ILE A 305 -1.31 22.83 10.93
C ILE A 305 0.15 22.80 11.39
N VAL A 306 0.67 23.95 11.80
CA VAL A 306 2.04 24.06 12.33
C VAL A 306 2.19 23.20 13.58
N ASP A 307 1.26 23.32 14.53
CA ASP A 307 1.25 22.58 15.79
C ASP A 307 1.20 21.06 15.57
N PHE A 308 0.48 20.59 14.54
CA PHE A 308 0.50 19.18 14.14
C PHE A 308 1.89 18.73 13.67
N PHE A 309 2.53 19.51 12.79
CA PHE A 309 3.83 19.16 12.21
C PHE A 309 4.97 19.20 13.22
N ILE A 310 4.89 20.08 14.23
CA ILE A 310 5.91 20.18 15.29
C ILE A 310 5.62 19.31 16.52
N ARG A 311 4.60 18.44 16.45
CA ARG A 311 4.20 17.49 17.51
C ARG A 311 3.59 18.12 18.77
N ASP A 312 2.99 19.30 18.66
CA ASP A 312 2.35 20.00 19.80
C ASP A 312 0.93 19.49 20.10
N THR A 313 0.15 19.19 19.05
CA THR A 313 -1.23 18.64 19.20
C THR A 313 -1.29 17.12 19.13
N CYS A 314 -0.42 16.51 18.32
CA CYS A 314 -0.33 15.06 18.11
C CYS A 314 1.13 14.62 18.26
N GLU A 315 1.56 14.36 19.51
CA GLU A 315 2.97 14.08 19.81
C GLU A 315 3.52 12.87 19.06
N GLU A 316 2.74 11.80 19.01
CA GLU A 316 3.17 10.50 18.54
C GLU A 316 2.85 10.28 17.06
N ASP A 317 3.62 9.40 16.40
CA ASP A 317 3.23 8.85 15.10
C ASP A 317 2.11 7.82 15.24
N LEU A 318 1.39 7.59 14.14
CA LEU A 318 0.46 6.48 14.00
C LEU A 318 1.14 5.15 14.40
N LEU A 319 0.48 4.37 15.24
CA LEU A 319 0.84 3.01 15.61
C LEU A 319 1.14 2.12 14.39
N VAL A 320 0.39 2.23 13.28
CA VAL A 320 0.71 1.50 12.04
C VAL A 320 2.10 1.87 11.50
N MET A 321 2.49 3.16 11.56
CA MET A 321 3.83 3.59 11.14
C MET A 321 4.91 3.13 12.13
N LYS A 322 4.62 3.15 13.44
CA LYS A 322 5.53 2.66 14.48
C LYS A 322 5.81 1.16 14.32
N LEU A 323 4.76 0.35 14.14
CA LEU A 323 4.87 -1.09 13.95
C LEU A 323 5.53 -1.44 12.62
N ALA A 324 5.28 -0.67 11.55
CA ALA A 324 5.97 -0.89 10.28
C ALA A 324 7.50 -0.75 10.40
N ARG A 325 7.98 0.18 11.23
CA ARG A 325 9.41 0.39 11.55
C ARG A 325 9.98 -0.62 12.53
N ALA A 326 9.15 -1.30 13.31
CA ALA A 326 9.61 -2.28 14.30
C ALA A 326 10.26 -3.50 13.62
N ARG A 327 11.17 -4.14 14.36
CA ARG A 327 12.04 -5.23 13.88
C ARG A 327 12.10 -6.35 14.91
N SER A 328 10.94 -6.70 15.45
CA SER A 328 10.89 -7.74 16.47
C SER A 328 11.28 -9.11 15.91
N SER A 329 11.72 -9.99 16.81
CA SER A 329 12.06 -11.37 16.46
C SER A 329 10.83 -12.15 15.99
N VAL A 330 11.05 -13.27 15.28
CA VAL A 330 9.96 -14.14 14.78
C VAL A 330 9.04 -14.64 15.90
N GLN A 331 9.58 -14.74 17.13
CA GLN A 331 8.86 -15.23 18.31
C GLN A 331 8.11 -14.14 19.07
N ASP A 332 8.25 -12.88 18.67
CA ASP A 332 7.49 -11.78 19.27
C ASP A 332 6.01 -11.89 18.86
N PRO A 333 5.06 -11.87 19.81
CA PRO A 333 3.64 -11.97 19.52
C PRO A 333 3.11 -10.80 18.66
N LEU A 334 3.76 -9.63 18.68
CA LEU A 334 3.35 -8.46 17.89
C LEU A 334 3.95 -8.48 16.46
N GLN A 335 4.87 -9.40 16.16
CA GLN A 335 5.59 -9.38 14.88
C GLN A 335 4.65 -9.43 13.66
N TYR A 336 3.52 -10.13 13.74
CA TYR A 336 2.58 -10.19 12.62
C TYR A 336 1.90 -8.83 12.37
N GLN A 337 1.65 -8.01 13.41
CA GLN A 337 1.13 -6.66 13.26
C GLN A 337 2.16 -5.74 12.59
N GLU A 338 3.46 -5.99 12.79
CA GLU A 338 4.53 -5.30 12.07
C GLU A 338 4.45 -5.58 10.56
N VAL A 339 4.32 -6.86 10.17
CA VAL A 339 4.18 -7.27 8.75
C VAL A 339 2.88 -6.71 8.16
N MET A 340 1.76 -6.78 8.89
CA MET A 340 0.49 -6.21 8.44
C MET A 340 0.57 -4.70 8.27
N SER A 341 1.29 -3.99 9.15
CA SER A 341 1.47 -2.55 9.03
C SER A 341 2.37 -2.17 7.86
N ARG A 342 3.44 -2.92 7.60
CA ARG A 342 4.25 -2.76 6.36
C ARG A 342 3.43 -3.05 5.11
N THR A 343 2.60 -4.10 5.15
CA THR A 343 1.65 -4.43 4.08
C THR A 343 0.71 -3.27 3.80
N TYR A 344 0.11 -2.70 4.84
CA TYR A 344 -0.81 -1.56 4.73
C TYR A 344 -0.14 -0.35 4.08
N LEU A 345 1.06 0.04 4.53
CA LEU A 345 1.77 1.18 3.94
C LEU A 345 2.21 0.92 2.49
N LEU A 346 2.59 -0.32 2.16
CA LEU A 346 2.92 -0.68 0.78
C LEU A 346 1.66 -0.72 -0.10
N LEU A 347 0.51 -1.13 0.44
CA LEU A 347 -0.78 -1.07 -0.26
C LEU A 347 -1.22 0.36 -0.51
N ARG A 348 -1.00 1.31 0.41
CA ARG A 348 -1.21 2.74 0.16
C ARG A 348 -0.43 3.22 -1.07
N LEU A 349 0.83 2.80 -1.22
CA LEU A 349 1.67 3.10 -2.39
C LEU A 349 1.21 2.41 -3.68
N ALA A 350 0.72 1.17 -3.57
CA ALA A 350 0.10 0.46 -4.69
C ALA A 350 -1.18 1.18 -5.14
N THR A 351 -2.01 1.64 -4.20
CA THR A 351 -3.20 2.45 -4.48
C THR A 351 -2.80 3.75 -5.19
N ALA A 352 -1.80 4.48 -4.70
CA ALA A 352 -1.26 5.67 -5.38
C ALA A 352 -0.84 5.35 -6.83
N SER A 353 -0.12 4.24 -7.03
CA SER A 353 0.35 3.80 -8.35
C SER A 353 -0.80 3.50 -9.31
N VAL A 354 -1.86 2.84 -8.84
CA VAL A 354 -3.02 2.49 -9.67
C VAL A 354 -3.93 3.69 -9.91
N SER A 355 -4.19 4.53 -8.91
CA SER A 355 -4.97 5.77 -9.06
C SER A 355 -4.30 6.71 -10.08
N SER A 356 -2.98 6.88 -9.99
CA SER A 356 -2.21 7.64 -10.97
C SER A 356 -2.28 7.04 -12.38
N LEU A 357 -2.20 5.71 -12.49
CA LEU A 357 -2.30 4.99 -13.76
C LEU A 357 -3.68 5.17 -14.41
N LEU A 358 -4.76 4.99 -13.64
CA LEU A 358 -6.14 5.20 -14.12
C LEU A 358 -6.32 6.63 -14.62
N ARG A 359 -5.99 7.62 -13.79
CA ARG A 359 -6.14 9.03 -14.14
C ARG A 359 -5.35 9.41 -15.39
N GLN A 360 -4.11 8.92 -15.53
CA GLN A 360 -3.29 9.17 -16.72
C GLN A 360 -3.80 8.43 -17.97
N ALA A 361 -4.46 7.30 -17.80
CA ALA A 361 -5.16 6.59 -18.88
C ALA A 361 -6.54 7.20 -19.21
N SER A 362 -6.91 8.32 -18.56
CA SER A 362 -8.24 8.95 -18.65
C SER A 362 -9.38 8.01 -18.22
N LEU A 363 -9.12 7.24 -17.16
CA LEU A 363 -10.05 6.32 -16.52
C LEU A 363 -10.24 6.72 -15.04
N SER A 364 -11.33 6.22 -14.48
CA SER A 364 -11.75 6.35 -13.08
C SER A 364 -12.06 4.97 -12.49
N ALA A 365 -12.35 4.91 -11.19
CA ALA A 365 -12.86 3.69 -10.56
C ALA A 365 -14.21 3.24 -11.15
N ASP A 366 -15.05 4.17 -11.63
CA ASP A 366 -16.34 3.85 -12.24
C ASP A 366 -16.19 3.07 -13.55
N ASP A 367 -15.13 3.33 -14.32
CA ASP A 367 -14.82 2.58 -15.54
C ASP A 367 -14.49 1.10 -15.25
N LEU A 368 -14.14 0.79 -14.00
CA LEU A 368 -13.90 -0.57 -13.51
C LEU A 368 -15.13 -1.21 -12.87
N GLY A 369 -16.28 -0.53 -12.87
CA GLY A 369 -17.54 -0.97 -12.24
C GLY A 369 -17.99 -2.36 -12.64
N PHE A 370 -17.78 -2.73 -13.91
CA PHE A 370 -18.09 -4.06 -14.44
C PHE A 370 -17.45 -5.21 -13.62
N TRP A 371 -16.28 -4.95 -13.04
CA TRP A 371 -15.52 -5.94 -12.28
C TRP A 371 -15.71 -5.77 -10.78
N TRP A 372 -15.51 -4.56 -10.23
CA TRP A 372 -15.46 -4.42 -8.77
C TRP A 372 -16.83 -4.56 -8.13
N VAL A 373 -17.92 -4.15 -8.79
CA VAL A 373 -19.29 -4.32 -8.27
C VAL A 373 -19.56 -5.81 -8.10
N LYS A 374 -19.42 -6.57 -9.20
CA LYS A 374 -19.66 -8.01 -9.21
C LYS A 374 -18.75 -8.78 -8.24
N THR A 375 -17.47 -8.43 -8.18
CA THR A 375 -16.51 -9.09 -7.29
C THR A 375 -16.85 -8.85 -5.82
N SER A 376 -17.23 -7.62 -5.48
CA SER A 376 -17.58 -7.22 -4.13
C SER A 376 -18.91 -7.84 -3.67
N GLU A 377 -19.93 -7.89 -4.53
CA GLU A 377 -21.21 -8.55 -4.23
C GLU A 377 -21.03 -10.06 -4.03
N ILE A 378 -20.33 -10.75 -4.94
CA ILE A 378 -20.11 -12.20 -4.85
C ILE A 378 -19.31 -12.58 -3.61
N SER A 379 -18.33 -11.76 -3.23
CA SER A 379 -17.54 -11.98 -2.00
C SER A 379 -18.28 -11.58 -0.72
N GLY A 380 -19.49 -11.02 -0.82
CA GLY A 380 -20.27 -10.53 0.30
C GLY A 380 -19.63 -9.33 1.01
N LEU A 381 -18.92 -8.47 0.26
CA LEU A 381 -18.40 -7.20 0.78
C LEU A 381 -19.54 -6.24 1.13
N TRP A 382 -20.64 -6.31 0.38
CA TRP A 382 -21.93 -5.69 0.64
C TRP A 382 -23.05 -6.52 0.01
N ASP A 383 -24.30 -6.20 0.36
CA ASP A 383 -25.48 -6.82 -0.23
C ASP A 383 -25.80 -6.17 -1.59
N SER A 384 -26.05 -6.99 -2.62
CA SER A 384 -26.53 -6.54 -3.94
C SER A 384 -27.80 -5.69 -3.87
N ALA A 385 -28.60 -5.80 -2.81
CA ALA A 385 -29.77 -4.98 -2.57
C ALA A 385 -29.44 -3.48 -2.33
N LEU A 386 -28.18 -3.15 -1.96
CA LEU A 386 -27.73 -1.76 -1.86
C LEU A 386 -27.62 -1.09 -3.24
N GLY A 387 -27.40 -1.87 -4.30
CA GLY A 387 -27.34 -1.35 -5.67
C GLY A 387 -26.23 -0.31 -5.90
N LEU A 388 -25.09 -0.45 -5.23
CA LEU A 388 -23.94 0.45 -5.39
C LEU A 388 -23.37 0.30 -6.81
N THR A 389 -23.29 1.39 -7.55
CA THR A 389 -22.82 1.39 -8.95
C THR A 389 -21.67 2.35 -9.22
N THR A 390 -21.41 3.28 -8.30
CA THR A 390 -20.35 4.28 -8.43
C THR A 390 -19.37 4.22 -7.26
N ALA A 391 -18.16 4.70 -7.53
CA ALA A 391 -17.06 4.79 -6.58
C ALA A 391 -17.36 5.75 -5.41
N GLU A 392 -18.13 6.81 -5.68
CA GLU A 392 -18.56 7.75 -4.63
C GLU A 392 -19.53 7.10 -3.64
N GLU A 393 -20.50 6.32 -4.12
CA GLU A 393 -21.44 5.58 -3.26
C GLU A 393 -20.71 4.55 -2.37
N VAL A 394 -19.58 4.00 -2.83
CA VAL A 394 -18.76 3.08 -2.02
C VAL A 394 -18.17 3.77 -0.78
N LYS A 395 -17.96 5.10 -0.82
CA LYS A 395 -17.47 5.86 0.36
C LYS A 395 -18.49 5.87 1.49
N ASP A 396 -19.79 5.78 1.20
CA ASP A 396 -20.85 5.72 2.23
C ASP A 396 -20.74 4.47 3.11
N LEU A 397 -20.06 3.41 2.63
CA LEU A 397 -19.77 2.22 3.44
C LEU A 397 -18.83 2.51 4.62
N TRP A 398 -18.20 3.69 4.67
CA TRP A 398 -17.46 4.14 5.84
C TRP A 398 -18.37 4.28 7.06
N ALA A 399 -19.62 4.71 6.90
CA ALA A 399 -20.54 4.87 8.03
C ALA A 399 -20.74 3.53 8.78
N ASP A 400 -20.90 2.43 8.03
CA ASP A 400 -21.03 1.08 8.61
C ASP A 400 -19.73 0.62 9.30
N THR A 401 -18.58 0.94 8.72
CA THR A 401 -17.27 0.64 9.32
C THR A 401 -17.06 1.45 10.61
N SER A 402 -17.41 2.73 10.61
CA SER A 402 -17.33 3.63 11.77
C SER A 402 -18.20 3.12 12.92
N LEU A 403 -19.45 2.73 12.63
CA LEU A 403 -20.33 2.08 13.61
C LEU A 403 -19.72 0.77 14.14
N SER A 404 -19.16 -0.07 13.27
CA SER A 404 -18.52 -1.33 13.69
C SER A 404 -17.31 -1.09 14.62
N LEU A 405 -16.54 -0.02 14.37
CA LEU A 405 -15.43 0.38 15.25
C LEU A 405 -15.93 0.80 16.63
N ASP A 406 -17.01 1.60 16.68
CA ASP A 406 -17.57 2.07 17.93
C ASP A 406 -18.20 0.93 18.73
N GLU A 407 -18.95 0.02 18.09
CA GLU A 407 -19.42 -1.23 18.71
C GLU A 407 -18.27 -2.07 19.26
N PHE A 408 -17.14 -2.15 18.54
CA PHE A 408 -15.98 -2.88 19.04
C PHE A 408 -15.40 -2.23 20.31
N SER A 409 -15.24 -0.91 20.34
CA SER A 409 -14.70 -0.20 21.51
C SER A 409 -15.67 -0.14 22.68
N GLU A 410 -16.96 0.00 22.43
CA GLU A 410 -18.01 -0.10 23.45
C GLU A 410 -18.03 -1.50 24.08
N CYS A 411 -17.93 -2.54 23.24
CA CYS A 411 -17.82 -3.92 23.69
C CYS A 411 -16.57 -4.13 24.57
N ILE A 412 -15.42 -3.53 24.22
CA ILE A 412 -14.21 -3.54 25.07
C ILE A 412 -14.44 -2.81 26.40
N ALA A 413 -15.05 -1.62 26.38
CA ALA A 413 -15.26 -0.81 27.56
C ALA A 413 -16.26 -1.43 28.54
N GLY A 414 -17.30 -2.09 28.01
CA GLY A 414 -18.32 -2.80 28.78
C GLY A 414 -17.90 -4.21 29.24
N ASN A 415 -16.76 -4.72 28.77
CA ASN A 415 -16.32 -6.08 29.04
C ASN A 415 -15.89 -6.26 30.51
N PRO A 416 -16.40 -7.25 31.25
CA PRO A 416 -15.81 -7.66 32.52
C PRO A 416 -14.33 -7.99 32.37
N ALA A 417 -13.48 -7.58 33.32
CA ALA A 417 -12.03 -7.79 33.26
C ALA A 417 -11.59 -9.27 33.06
N SER A 418 -12.48 -10.23 33.35
CA SER A 418 -12.26 -11.67 33.16
C SER A 418 -12.70 -12.23 31.80
N ALA A 419 -13.20 -11.40 30.88
CA ALA A 419 -13.82 -11.83 29.62
C ALA A 419 -13.14 -11.23 28.36
N ASP A 420 -11.89 -10.78 28.47
CA ASP A 420 -11.05 -10.31 27.35
C ASP A 420 -10.58 -11.48 26.47
N SER A 421 -11.53 -12.13 25.81
CA SER A 421 -11.33 -13.32 24.99
C SER A 421 -12.11 -13.22 23.69
N TRP A 422 -11.53 -13.72 22.59
CA TRP A 422 -12.20 -13.74 21.29
C TRP A 422 -13.54 -14.47 21.30
N PHE A 423 -13.76 -15.43 22.21
CA PHE A 423 -15.06 -16.09 22.36
C PHE A 423 -16.17 -15.09 22.71
N PHE A 424 -15.93 -14.18 23.66
CA PHE A 424 -16.92 -13.18 24.07
C PHE A 424 -17.26 -12.24 22.90
N PHE A 425 -16.25 -11.74 22.19
CA PHE A 425 -16.48 -10.82 21.08
C PHE A 425 -17.17 -11.49 19.89
N ASN A 426 -16.78 -12.72 19.54
CA ASN A 426 -17.48 -13.49 18.50
C ASN A 426 -18.92 -13.85 18.90
N ALA A 427 -19.25 -13.93 20.18
CA ALA A 427 -20.63 -14.19 20.62
C ALA A 427 -21.51 -12.93 20.59
N ASN A 428 -20.93 -11.74 20.74
CA ASN A 428 -21.69 -10.49 20.92
C ASN A 428 -21.67 -9.56 19.70
N ILE A 429 -20.54 -9.48 18.98
CA ILE A 429 -20.33 -8.51 17.88
C ILE A 429 -19.74 -9.17 16.62
N SER A 430 -20.13 -10.42 16.31
CA SER A 430 -19.56 -11.17 15.19
C SER A 430 -19.72 -10.49 13.83
N LYS A 431 -20.81 -9.75 13.64
CA LYS A 431 -21.08 -9.04 12.39
C LYS A 431 -20.13 -7.86 12.21
N ASP A 432 -19.88 -7.14 13.29
CA ASP A 432 -18.97 -5.99 13.33
C ASP A 432 -17.52 -6.46 13.13
N LEU A 433 -17.12 -7.56 13.78
CA LEU A 433 -15.81 -8.18 13.53
C LEU A 433 -15.66 -8.64 12.08
N GLU A 434 -16.69 -9.22 11.49
CA GLU A 434 -16.66 -9.57 10.07
C GLU A 434 -16.49 -8.31 9.22
N SER A 435 -17.30 -7.27 9.43
CA SER A 435 -17.20 -5.97 8.73
C SER A 435 -15.80 -5.34 8.86
N LEU A 436 -15.25 -5.28 10.06
CA LEU A 436 -13.93 -4.72 10.36
C LEU A 436 -12.76 -5.52 9.76
N SER A 437 -13.01 -6.77 9.36
CA SER A 437 -12.02 -7.57 8.64
C SER A 437 -11.99 -7.27 7.14
N ARG A 438 -13.01 -6.59 6.59
CA ARG A 438 -13.20 -6.37 5.15
C ARG A 438 -12.52 -5.11 4.64
N VAL A 439 -11.20 -5.02 4.78
CA VAL A 439 -10.41 -3.88 4.28
C VAL A 439 -10.30 -3.81 2.75
N GLU A 440 -10.92 -4.73 2.00
CA GLU A 440 -11.06 -4.60 0.55
C GLU A 440 -11.80 -3.30 0.14
N LYS A 441 -12.66 -2.77 1.02
CA LYS A 441 -13.32 -1.45 0.83
C LYS A 441 -12.30 -0.33 0.62
N VAL A 442 -11.18 -0.38 1.35
CA VAL A 442 -10.10 0.61 1.29
C VAL A 442 -9.43 0.64 -0.08
N ALA A 443 -9.34 -0.51 -0.75
CA ALA A 443 -8.83 -0.58 -2.13
C ALA A 443 -9.67 0.30 -3.06
N LEU A 444 -11.00 0.21 -2.93
CA LEU A 444 -11.95 0.95 -3.75
C LEU A 444 -11.94 2.43 -3.39
N TRP A 445 -12.06 2.78 -2.10
CA TRP A 445 -11.96 4.16 -1.61
C TRP A 445 -10.69 4.88 -2.07
N GLY A 446 -9.58 4.13 -2.17
CA GLY A 446 -8.29 4.66 -2.56
C GLY A 446 -8.12 4.97 -4.05
N ILE A 447 -8.88 4.30 -4.92
CA ILE A 447 -8.84 4.51 -6.38
C ILE A 447 -10.04 5.32 -6.89
N SER A 448 -10.98 5.64 -5.99
CA SER A 448 -12.21 6.41 -6.25
C SER A 448 -11.94 7.89 -6.49
#